data_AF-A0A7S2BKB1-F1
#
_entry.id   AF-A0A7S2BKB1-F1
#
_cell.length_a   1.000
_cell.length_b   1.000
_cell.length_c   1.000
_cell.angle_alpha   90.00
_cell.angle_beta   90.00
_cell.angle_gamma   90.00
#
_symmetry.space_group_name_H-M   'P 1'
#
loop_
_entity.id
_entity.type
_entity.pdbx_description
1 polymer ?
#
loop_
_entity_poly.entity_id
_entity_poly.type
_entity_poly.pdbx_seq_one_letter_code
_entity_poly.pdbx_strand_id
1 'polypeptide(L)'
;MDKFEDIDISTLRQASEHLRQEIASPTTSAPKKYALTKQLQTLTSQLKRLVKEEEETEAIERDRATRVALYARMRRRTAPHASATAHTAAPMPSSTARQSSTATPAPTLVIPASVGSPQPSPRDDTATGKPFSR
;
A
#
# COMPACT_ATOMS: atom_id res chain seq x y z
N MET A 1 -17.32 -18.53 -15.67
CA MET A 1 -16.10 -17.91 -15.11
C MET A 1 -15.38 -17.28 -16.27
N ASP A 2 -15.45 -15.96 -16.32
CA ASP A 2 -14.88 -15.14 -17.39
C ASP A 2 -13.36 -15.23 -17.37
N LYS A 3 -12.78 -15.62 -18.51
CA LYS A 3 -11.33 -15.82 -18.70
C LYS A 3 -10.56 -14.51 -18.89
N PHE A 4 -10.94 -13.47 -18.16
CA PHE A 4 -10.14 -12.26 -18.07
C PHE A 4 -9.47 -12.31 -16.71
N GLU A 5 -8.36 -13.04 -16.63
CA GLU A 5 -7.36 -12.77 -15.58
C GLU A 5 -7.14 -11.26 -15.53
N ASP A 6 -6.92 -10.69 -14.33
CA ASP A 6 -6.72 -9.25 -14.13
C ASP A 6 -5.57 -8.76 -15.03
N ILE A 7 -5.91 -8.31 -16.25
CA ILE A 7 -4.93 -7.81 -17.19
C ILE A 7 -4.48 -6.46 -16.66
N ASP A 8 -3.33 -6.47 -15.97
CA ASP A 8 -2.70 -5.29 -15.44
C ASP A 8 -2.42 -4.27 -16.58
N ILE A 9 -2.75 -3.01 -16.33
CA ILE A 9 -2.48 -1.87 -17.21
C ILE A 9 -0.99 -1.85 -17.62
N SER A 10 -0.08 -2.28 -16.74
CA SER A 10 1.35 -2.39 -17.04
C SER A 10 1.62 -3.34 -18.23
N THR A 11 0.96 -4.50 -18.26
CA THR A 11 1.11 -5.51 -19.32
C THR A 11 0.54 -5.01 -20.65
N LEU A 12 -0.60 -4.32 -20.62
CA LEU A 12 -1.20 -3.71 -21.81
C LEU A 12 -0.37 -2.56 -22.38
N ARG A 13 0.28 -1.77 -21.51
CA ARG A 13 1.23 -0.73 -21.95
C ARG A 13 2.44 -1.35 -22.64
N GLN A 14 3.04 -2.40 -22.06
CA GLN A 14 4.16 -3.12 -22.69
C GLN A 14 3.78 -3.73 -24.04
N ALA A 15 2.61 -4.37 -24.15
CA ALA A 15 2.12 -4.92 -25.41
C ALA A 15 1.88 -3.81 -26.45
N SER A 16 1.35 -2.66 -26.04
CA SER A 16 1.12 -1.51 -26.93
C SER A 16 2.43 -0.89 -27.41
N GLU A 17 3.44 -0.79 -26.53
CA GLU A 17 4.80 -0.34 -26.85
C GLU A 17 5.44 -1.26 -27.90
N HIS A 18 5.36 -2.57 -27.69
CA HIS A 18 5.89 -3.58 -28.61
C HIS A 18 5.25 -3.47 -30.00
N LEU A 19 3.92 -3.33 -30.07
CA LEU A 19 3.23 -3.13 -31.35
C LEU A 19 3.66 -1.84 -32.06
N ARG A 20 3.89 -0.75 -31.32
CA ARG A 20 4.40 0.50 -31.90
C ARG A 20 5.80 0.30 -32.51
N GLN A 21 6.67 -0.45 -31.84
CA GLN A 21 8.00 -0.79 -32.36
C GLN A 21 7.91 -1.67 -33.61
N GLU A 22 7.03 -2.68 -33.62
CA GLU A 22 6.80 -3.53 -34.80
C GLU A 22 6.25 -2.75 -36.00
N ILE A 23 5.34 -1.80 -35.77
CA ILE A 23 4.79 -0.94 -36.83
C ILE A 23 5.87 0.01 -37.38
N ALA A 24 6.71 0.55 -36.50
CA ALA A 24 7.81 1.44 -36.86
C ALA A 24 8.95 0.70 -37.59
N SER A 25 9.02 -0.63 -37.46
CA SER A 25 10.05 -1.43 -38.14
C SER A 25 9.98 -1.25 -39.66
N PRO A 26 11.12 -0.99 -40.33
CA PRO A 26 11.19 -0.87 -41.78
C PRO A 26 10.93 -2.20 -42.49
N THR A 27 11.07 -3.34 -41.80
CA THR A 27 10.87 -4.68 -42.36
C THR A 27 9.41 -5.13 -42.39
N THR A 28 8.51 -4.40 -41.74
CA THR A 28 7.09 -4.77 -41.67
C THR A 28 6.38 -4.41 -42.96
N SER A 29 5.78 -5.40 -43.62
CA SER A 29 5.03 -5.20 -44.86
C SER A 29 3.77 -4.36 -44.64
N ALA A 30 3.32 -3.64 -45.67
CA ALA A 30 2.10 -2.82 -45.61
C ALA A 30 0.84 -3.56 -45.07
N PRO A 31 0.51 -4.80 -45.50
CA PRO A 31 -0.64 -5.52 -44.94
C PRO A 31 -0.45 -5.88 -43.47
N LYS A 32 0.79 -6.23 -43.06
CA LYS A 32 1.10 -6.51 -41.65
C LYS A 32 1.02 -5.25 -40.80
N LYS A 33 1.50 -4.10 -41.29
CA LYS A 33 1.37 -2.80 -40.62
C LYS A 33 -0.09 -2.45 -40.36
N TYR A 34 -0.98 -2.65 -41.34
CA TYR A 34 -2.42 -2.41 -41.16
C TYR A 34 -3.07 -3.31 -40.09
N ALA A 35 -2.70 -4.60 -40.06
CA ALA A 35 -3.19 -5.51 -39.03
C ALA A 35 -2.71 -5.10 -37.63
N LEU A 36 -1.43 -4.75 -37.49
CA LEU A 36 -0.83 -4.31 -36.23
C LEU A 36 -1.40 -2.97 -35.75
N THR A 37 -1.65 -2.01 -36.64
CA THR A 37 -2.28 -0.73 -36.26
C THR A 37 -3.70 -0.94 -35.76
N LYS A 38 -4.47 -1.86 -36.36
CA LYS A 38 -5.81 -2.23 -35.87
C LYS A 38 -5.74 -2.85 -34.47
N GLN A 39 -4.80 -3.76 -34.23
CA GLN A 39 -4.58 -4.34 -32.90
C GLN A 39 -4.18 -3.28 -31.86
N LEU A 40 -3.28 -2.36 -32.24
CA LEU A 40 -2.87 -1.25 -31.38
C LEU A 40 -4.05 -0.33 -31.03
N GLN A 41 -4.95 -0.05 -31.97
CA GLN A 41 -6.16 0.75 -31.71
C GLN A 41 -7.08 0.08 -30.68
N THR A 42 -7.28 -1.23 -30.78
CA THR A 42 -8.07 -1.99 -29.82
C THR A 42 -7.46 -1.94 -28.42
N LEU A 43 -6.17 -2.23 -28.29
CA LEU A 43 -5.46 -2.20 -26.99
C LEU A 43 -5.41 -0.79 -26.40
N THR A 44 -5.20 0.23 -27.23
CA THR A 44 -5.21 1.64 -26.77
C THR A 44 -6.59 2.02 -26.22
N SER A 45 -7.67 1.53 -26.83
CA SER A 45 -9.03 1.79 -26.35
C SER A 45 -9.31 1.09 -25.02
N GLN A 46 -8.83 -0.15 -24.85
CA GLN A 46 -8.92 -0.88 -23.59
C GLN A 46 -8.12 -0.21 -22.47
N LEU A 47 -6.88 0.21 -22.77
CA LEU A 47 -6.04 0.97 -21.83
C LEU A 47 -6.71 2.25 -21.35
N LYS A 48 -7.32 3.04 -22.25
CA LYS A 48 -8.03 4.26 -21.86
C LYS A 48 -9.19 3.98 -20.92
N ARG A 49 -9.92 2.89 -21.16
CA ARG A 49 -11.03 2.48 -20.30
C ARG A 49 -10.54 2.09 -18.91
N LEU A 50 -9.55 1.22 -18.82
CA LEU A 50 -9.00 0.76 -17.53
C LEU A 50 -8.38 1.90 -16.72
N VAL A 51 -7.63 2.80 -17.37
CA VAL A 51 -7.07 3.98 -16.69
C VAL A 51 -8.17 4.89 -16.15
N LYS A 52 -9.27 5.09 -16.90
CA LYS A 52 -10.41 5.88 -16.42
C LYS A 52 -11.12 5.21 -15.24
N GLU A 53 -11.27 3.88 -15.27
CA GLU A 53 -11.84 3.11 -14.17
C GLU A 53 -10.96 3.22 -12.90
N GLU A 54 -9.64 3.11 -13.02
CA GLU A 54 -8.70 3.37 -11.91
C GLU A 54 -8.84 4.79 -11.35
N GLU A 55 -8.78 5.81 -12.20
CA GLU A 55 -8.89 7.22 -11.77
C GLU A 55 -10.21 7.49 -11.02
N GLU A 56 -11.32 6.91 -11.48
CA GLU A 56 -12.63 7.01 -10.83
C GLU A 56 -12.62 6.33 -9.45
N THR A 57 -12.06 5.11 -9.35
CA THR A 57 -11.97 4.39 -8.06
C THR A 57 -11.10 5.15 -7.06
N GLU A 58 -9.93 5.64 -7.47
CA GLU A 58 -9.05 6.42 -6.60
C GLU A 58 -9.73 7.73 -6.14
N ALA A 59 -10.47 8.41 -7.01
CA ALA A 59 -11.20 9.62 -6.65
C ALA A 59 -12.26 9.33 -5.57
N ILE A 60 -13.00 8.23 -5.71
CA ILE A 60 -14.00 7.79 -4.73
C ILE A 60 -13.33 7.44 -3.39
N GLU A 61 -12.21 6.74 -3.41
CA GLU A 61 -11.47 6.36 -2.19
C GLU A 61 -10.91 7.59 -1.46
N ARG A 62 -10.33 8.55 -2.20
CA ARG A 62 -9.86 9.83 -1.64
C ARG A 62 -10.99 10.63 -1.02
N ASP A 63 -12.14 10.72 -1.68
CA ASP A 63 -13.34 11.40 -1.16
C ASP A 63 -13.85 10.71 0.13
N ARG A 64 -13.93 9.38 0.12
CA ARG A 64 -14.31 8.59 1.30
C ARG A 64 -13.36 8.81 2.46
N ALA A 65 -12.05 8.75 2.23
CA ALA A 65 -11.02 9.00 3.25
C ALA A 65 -11.14 10.41 3.84
N THR A 66 -11.39 11.41 2.97
CA THR A 66 -11.60 12.80 3.39
C THR A 66 -12.83 12.94 4.28
N ARG A 67 -13.97 12.34 3.90
CA ARG A 67 -15.18 12.34 4.74
C ARG A 67 -14.96 11.68 6.09
N VAL A 68 -14.28 10.53 6.13
CA VAL A 68 -13.96 9.82 7.37
C VAL A 68 -13.09 10.69 8.28
N ALA A 69 -12.06 11.34 7.72
CA ALA A 69 -11.18 12.24 8.46
C ALA A 69 -11.92 13.46 9.03
N LEU A 70 -12.81 14.08 8.23
CA LEU A 70 -13.65 15.19 8.68
C LEU A 70 -14.60 14.78 9.79
N TYR A 71 -15.29 13.64 9.62
CA TYR A 71 -16.20 13.11 10.64
C TYR A 71 -15.47 12.78 11.95
N ALA A 72 -14.29 12.16 11.87
CA ALA A 72 -13.45 11.89 13.02
C ALA A 72 -13.03 13.20 13.73
N ARG A 73 -12.67 14.24 12.97
CA ARG A 73 -12.32 15.56 13.53
C ARG A 73 -13.53 16.23 14.21
N MET A 74 -14.71 16.16 13.61
CA MET A 74 -15.94 16.68 14.21
C MET A 74 -16.29 15.95 15.50
N ARG A 75 -16.25 14.61 15.49
CA ARG A 75 -16.46 13.79 16.71
C ARG A 75 -15.47 14.15 17.82
N ARG A 76 -14.20 14.40 17.50
CA ARG A 76 -13.22 14.85 18.51
C ARG A 76 -13.54 16.23 19.10
N ARG A 77 -14.14 17.13 18.32
CA ARG A 77 -14.58 18.46 18.80
C ARG A 77 -15.85 18.41 19.64
N THR A 78 -16.75 17.47 19.35
CA THR A 78 -18.03 17.33 20.06
C THR A 78 -18.01 16.29 21.16
N ALA A 79 -16.94 15.49 21.24
CA ALA A 79 -16.69 14.66 22.41
C ALA A 79 -16.62 15.59 23.62
N PRO A 80 -17.39 15.34 24.69
CA PRO A 80 -17.20 16.07 25.94
C PRO A 80 -15.72 15.90 26.31
N HIS A 81 -15.04 17.00 26.64
CA HIS A 81 -13.66 16.96 27.11
C HIS A 81 -13.57 16.01 28.30
N ALA A 82 -13.29 14.73 28.06
CA ALA A 82 -13.07 13.72 29.09
C ALA A 82 -11.79 14.01 29.90
N SER A 83 -11.12 15.12 29.61
CA SER A 83 -9.86 15.58 30.18
C SER A 83 -9.99 16.97 30.81
N ALA A 84 -11.04 17.22 31.60
CA ALA A 84 -11.15 18.44 32.42
C ALA A 84 -11.81 18.21 33.80
N THR A 85 -11.72 17.00 34.36
CA THR A 85 -12.11 16.71 35.76
C THR A 85 -11.10 15.81 36.50
N ALA A 86 -9.81 15.92 36.18
CA ALA A 86 -8.72 15.22 36.89
C ALA A 86 -7.91 16.11 37.85
N HIS A 87 -8.36 17.35 38.09
CA HIS A 87 -7.90 18.22 39.18
C HIS A 87 -9.20 18.73 39.84
N THR A 88 -9.64 18.32 41.02
CA THR A 88 -9.01 18.54 42.32
C THR A 88 -9.83 17.75 43.37
N ALA A 89 -9.47 16.51 43.63
CA ALA A 89 -9.82 15.85 44.88
C ALA A 89 -8.51 15.42 45.51
N ALA A 90 -7.83 16.37 46.14
CA ALA A 90 -6.79 16.06 47.09
C ALA A 90 -7.48 15.49 48.34
N PRO A 91 -7.32 14.20 48.69
CA PRO A 91 -7.57 13.80 50.06
C PRO A 91 -6.52 14.50 50.92
N MET A 92 -6.96 15.36 51.85
CA MET A 92 -6.06 15.94 52.84
C MET A 92 -5.34 14.80 53.59
N PRO A 93 -4.00 14.73 53.55
CA PRO A 93 -3.28 13.79 54.38
C PRO A 93 -3.16 14.37 55.79
N SER A 94 -3.98 13.90 56.73
CA SER A 94 -3.71 14.10 58.14
C SER A 94 -2.61 13.13 58.58
N SER A 95 -1.43 13.72 58.78
CA SER A 95 -0.25 13.09 59.32
C SER A 95 -0.47 12.65 60.76
N THR A 96 -0.36 11.35 61.05
CA THR A 96 0.12 10.88 62.35
C THR A 96 1.23 9.85 62.14
N ALA A 97 2.34 10.10 62.80
CA ALA A 97 3.64 9.48 62.60
C ALA A 97 3.80 8.17 63.38
N ARG A 98 4.85 7.43 62.97
CA ARG A 98 5.51 6.28 63.64
C ARG A 98 4.70 4.99 63.70
N GLN A 99 5.09 4.02 62.87
CA GLN A 99 5.87 2.85 63.31
C GLN A 99 6.26 1.96 62.13
N SER A 100 7.56 1.67 62.05
CA SER A 100 8.19 0.39 61.71
C SER A 100 7.56 -0.48 60.61
N SER A 101 8.20 -0.55 59.44
CA SER A 101 9.03 -1.71 59.04
C SER A 101 9.37 -1.66 57.54
N THR A 102 10.61 -2.04 57.28
CA THR A 102 11.36 -2.13 56.02
C THR A 102 10.73 -3.00 54.93
N ALA A 103 10.70 -2.49 53.69
CA ALA A 103 11.06 -3.25 52.47
C ALA A 103 11.09 -2.31 51.25
N THR A 104 12.28 -1.95 50.80
CA THR A 104 12.53 -1.40 49.45
C THR A 104 12.55 -2.57 48.47
N PRO A 105 11.90 -2.47 47.31
CA PRO A 105 12.74 -2.55 46.12
C PRO A 105 12.38 -1.54 45.02
N ALA A 106 13.42 -1.25 44.25
CA ALA A 106 13.53 -0.30 43.16
C ALA A 106 12.59 -0.59 41.96
N PRO A 107 12.34 0.44 41.12
CA PRO A 107 11.50 0.30 39.93
C PRO A 107 12.22 -0.53 38.85
N THR A 108 11.55 -1.58 38.36
CA THR A 108 12.04 -2.34 37.19
C THR A 108 11.37 -1.79 35.92
N LEU A 109 12.13 -0.98 35.18
CA LEU A 109 11.82 -0.60 33.80
C LEU A 109 11.93 -1.84 32.90
N VAL A 110 10.80 -2.39 32.48
CA VAL A 110 10.77 -3.46 31.47
C VAL A 110 10.67 -2.82 30.09
N ILE A 111 11.78 -2.85 29.36
CA ILE A 111 11.84 -2.52 27.93
C ILE A 111 11.66 -3.83 27.16
N PRO A 112 10.56 -4.07 26.41
CA PRO A 112 10.54 -5.16 25.45
C PRO A 112 11.41 -4.77 24.25
N ALA A 113 12.46 -5.58 24.06
CA ALA A 113 13.41 -5.51 22.96
C ALA A 113 12.71 -5.59 21.60
N SER A 114 13.24 -4.82 20.65
CA SER A 114 13.00 -4.95 19.22
C SER A 114 13.03 -6.41 18.78
N VAL A 115 11.90 -6.91 18.28
CA VAL A 115 11.84 -8.21 17.59
C VAL A 115 12.10 -7.96 16.11
N GLY A 116 13.11 -8.66 15.62
CA GLY A 116 13.83 -8.38 14.39
C GLY A 116 13.05 -8.61 13.11
N SER A 117 13.53 -7.92 12.09
CA SER A 117 13.30 -8.11 10.67
C SER A 117 13.73 -9.52 10.25
N PRO A 118 12.85 -10.36 9.68
CA PRO A 118 13.31 -11.48 8.89
C PRO A 118 13.76 -10.94 7.52
N GLN A 119 15.07 -10.88 7.34
CA GLN A 119 15.78 -10.79 6.08
C GLN A 119 15.79 -12.21 5.46
N PRO A 120 15.02 -12.51 4.39
CA PRO A 120 15.23 -13.75 3.66
C PRO A 120 16.50 -13.62 2.80
N SER A 121 17.43 -14.52 3.08
CA SER A 121 18.73 -14.67 2.43
C SER A 121 18.63 -14.82 0.90
N PRO A 122 19.63 -14.31 0.15
CA PRO A 122 19.77 -14.58 -1.27
C PRO A 122 20.04 -16.07 -1.48
N ARG A 123 19.35 -16.70 -2.44
CA ARG A 123 19.72 -18.03 -2.90
C ARG A 123 20.92 -17.91 -3.83
N ASP A 124 21.99 -18.58 -3.43
CA ASP A 124 23.20 -18.82 -4.19
C ASP A 124 22.87 -19.51 -5.53
N ASP A 125 23.33 -18.85 -6.59
CA ASP A 125 24.26 -19.36 -7.60
C ASP A 125 24.09 -20.76 -8.23
N THR A 126 24.17 -20.71 -9.57
CA THR A 126 24.80 -21.69 -10.48
C THR A 126 24.01 -22.90 -10.98
N ALA A 127 23.56 -22.82 -12.24
CA ALA A 127 23.74 -23.88 -13.23
C ALA A 127 23.71 -23.31 -14.66
N THR A 128 24.85 -22.77 -15.06
CA THR A 128 25.27 -22.60 -16.45
C THR A 128 25.24 -23.97 -17.14
N GLY A 129 24.44 -24.13 -18.20
CA GLY A 129 24.17 -25.46 -18.74
C GLY A 129 23.71 -25.56 -20.19
N LYS A 130 24.26 -24.71 -21.08
CA LYS A 130 24.37 -24.93 -22.54
C LYS A 130 23.08 -25.06 -23.41
N PRO A 131 23.18 -24.71 -24.70
CA PRO A 131 22.04 -24.46 -25.59
C PRO A 131 21.49 -25.76 -26.19
N PHE A 132 20.17 -25.84 -26.37
CA PHE A 132 19.59 -26.82 -27.28
C PHE A 132 19.70 -26.30 -28.72
N SER A 133 20.60 -26.91 -29.47
CA SER A 133 20.60 -26.90 -30.92
C SER A 133 19.59 -27.93 -31.42
N ARG A 134 18.55 -27.49 -32.13
CA ARG A 134 18.12 -27.99 -33.45
C ARG A 134 16.89 -27.23 -33.94
#